data_AF-A0A432K9Z6-F1
#
_entry.id   AF-A0A432K9Z6-F1
#
_cell.length_a   1.000
_cell.length_b   1.000
_cell.length_c   1.000
_cell.angle_alpha   90.00
_cell.angle_beta   90.00
_cell.angle_gamma   90.00
#
_symmetry.space_group_name_H-M   'P 1'
#
loop_
_entity.id
_entity.type
_entity.pdbx_description
1 polymer ?
#
loop_
_entity_poly.entity_id
_entity_poly.type
_entity_poly.pdbx_seq_one_letter_code
_entity_poly.pdbx_strand_id
1 'polypeptide(L)'
;MKRRFFPFDKNYLLENAQMELKDSLLNQMVEIVKDIYLLRYNPLGLKDKSIEKILSTTTYNLEDLSIFYDELAGFYRYKYSSNQLELLFDGRDHHEKYQDDWSETLKKWIIEFSKSKNFLKAILETAIFHPDNKQSQRAYSRLKNYISDRFGIKIYKHKGIVPMKIAN
;
A
#
# COMPACT_ATOMS: atom_id res chain seq x y z
N MET A 1 -3.96 4.30 -17.45
CA MET A 1 -4.67 5.60 -17.50
C MET A 1 -4.34 6.36 -16.22
N LYS A 2 -3.67 7.52 -16.31
CA LYS A 2 -3.23 8.35 -15.16
C LYS A 2 -4.42 8.82 -14.33
N ARG A 3 -4.67 8.19 -13.18
CA ARG A 3 -5.72 8.61 -12.26
C ARG A 3 -5.20 9.81 -11.46
N ARG A 4 -5.62 11.03 -11.83
CA ARG A 4 -5.36 12.21 -10.98
C ARG A 4 -6.16 12.05 -9.70
N PHE A 5 -5.47 11.89 -8.58
CA PHE A 5 -6.12 11.73 -7.28
C PHE A 5 -6.60 13.06 -6.70
N PHE A 6 -6.08 14.20 -7.17
CA PHE A 6 -6.54 15.55 -6.79
C PHE A 6 -6.09 16.60 -7.83
N PRO A 7 -6.73 17.79 -7.90
CA PRO A 7 -6.46 18.79 -8.93
C PRO A 7 -5.01 19.31 -8.99
N PHE A 8 -4.28 19.28 -7.88
CA PHE A 8 -2.90 19.78 -7.75
C PHE A 8 -1.84 18.66 -7.73
N ASP A 9 -2.19 17.45 -8.17
CA ASP A 9 -1.26 16.32 -8.27
C ASP A 9 -0.30 16.52 -9.45
N LYS A 10 0.70 17.41 -9.27
CA LYS A 10 1.64 17.88 -10.30
C LYS A 10 3.08 17.39 -10.09
N ASN A 11 3.36 16.59 -9.07
CA ASN A 11 4.71 16.05 -8.85
C ASN A 11 4.94 14.83 -9.75
N TYR A 12 5.23 15.09 -11.03
CA TYR A 12 5.42 14.05 -12.04
C TYR A 12 6.66 13.18 -11.80
N LEU A 13 7.71 13.74 -11.20
CA LEU A 13 8.93 12.98 -10.86
C LEU A 13 8.61 11.94 -9.78
N LEU A 14 7.94 12.35 -8.71
CA LEU A 14 7.49 11.42 -7.66
C LEU A 14 6.47 10.41 -8.20
N GLU A 15 5.54 10.82 -9.06
CA GLU A 15 4.61 9.90 -9.71
C GLU A 15 5.34 8.83 -10.52
N ASN A 16 6.36 9.20 -11.29
CA ASN A 16 7.17 8.28 -12.09
C ASN A 16 7.99 7.34 -11.20
N ALA A 17 8.66 7.87 -10.17
CA ALA A 17 9.40 7.07 -9.18
C ALA A 17 8.48 6.02 -8.53
N GLN A 18 7.25 6.41 -8.16
CA GLN A 18 6.25 5.51 -7.60
C GLN A 18 5.77 4.45 -8.61
N MET A 19 5.67 4.79 -9.90
CA MET A 19 5.32 3.82 -10.93
C MET A 19 6.42 2.78 -11.15
N GLU A 20 7.68 3.20 -11.20
CA GLU A 20 8.83 2.31 -11.41
C GLU A 20 9.02 1.32 -10.25
N LEU A 21 8.73 1.76 -9.03
CA LEU A 21 8.85 0.93 -7.83
C LEU A 21 7.64 0.02 -7.58
N LYS A 22 6.57 0.14 -8.36
CA LYS A 22 5.28 -0.47 -8.04
C LYS A 22 5.35 -1.98 -7.86
N ASP A 23 5.93 -2.68 -8.83
CA ASP A 23 5.96 -4.14 -8.81
C ASP A 23 6.85 -4.67 -7.69
N SER A 24 8.02 -4.07 -7.47
CA SER A 24 8.95 -4.48 -6.41
C SER A 24 8.34 -4.24 -5.02
N LEU A 25 7.73 -3.08 -4.79
CA LEU A 25 7.12 -2.73 -3.51
C LEU A 25 5.84 -3.50 -3.21
N LEU A 26 5.05 -3.87 -4.23
CA LEU A 26 3.89 -4.75 -4.06
C LEU A 26 4.30 -6.15 -3.58
N ASN A 27 5.34 -6.73 -4.19
CA ASN A 27 5.89 -8.01 -3.73
C ASN A 27 6.42 -7.89 -2.29
N GLN A 28 7.18 -6.82 -2.01
CA GLN A 28 7.71 -6.58 -0.67
C GLN A 28 6.60 -6.40 0.37
N MET A 29 5.48 -5.75 0.01
CA MET A 29 4.32 -5.61 0.88
C MET A 29 3.77 -6.97 1.31
N VAL A 30 3.60 -7.90 0.36
CA VAL A 30 3.10 -9.24 0.66
C VAL A 30 4.09 -10.00 1.55
N GLU A 31 5.39 -9.95 1.26
CA GLU A 31 6.41 -10.60 2.10
C GLU A 31 6.43 -10.06 3.54
N ILE A 32 6.43 -8.73 3.72
CA ILE A 32 6.38 -8.12 5.06
C ILE A 32 5.15 -8.61 5.83
N VAL A 33 3.99 -8.68 5.17
CA VAL A 33 2.75 -9.17 5.79
C VAL A 33 2.84 -10.64 6.15
N LYS A 34 3.42 -11.49 5.28
CA LYS A 34 3.66 -12.91 5.57
C LYS A 34 4.54 -13.07 6.81
N ASP A 35 5.67 -12.37 6.85
CA ASP A 35 6.62 -12.44 7.96
C ASP A 35 5.98 -12.02 9.29
N ILE A 36 5.26 -10.89 9.29
CA ILE A 36 4.57 -10.39 10.50
C ILE A 36 3.46 -11.35 10.93
N TYR A 37 2.72 -11.94 9.98
CA TYR A 37 1.67 -12.91 10.29
C TYR A 37 2.26 -14.17 10.93
N LEU A 38 3.32 -14.73 10.34
CA LEU A 38 3.98 -15.94 10.83
C LEU A 38 4.60 -15.70 12.21
N LEU A 39 5.29 -14.57 12.41
CA LEU A 39 5.88 -14.21 13.69
C LEU A 39 4.83 -14.09 14.80
N ARG A 40 3.65 -13.52 14.49
CA ARG A 40 2.60 -13.26 15.48
C ARG A 40 1.70 -14.45 15.76
N TYR A 41 1.36 -15.22 14.72
CA TYR A 41 0.33 -16.26 14.80
C TYR A 41 0.86 -17.69 14.60
N ASN A 42 2.11 -17.84 14.18
CA ASN A 42 2.78 -19.13 14.10
C ASN A 42 4.23 -19.10 14.63
N PRO A 43 4.46 -18.63 15.87
CA PRO A 43 5.81 -18.52 16.43
C PRO A 43 6.49 -19.89 16.61
N LEU A 44 5.72 -20.98 16.68
CA LEU A 44 6.22 -22.35 16.82
C LEU A 44 6.48 -23.04 15.48
N GLY A 45 6.17 -22.39 14.35
CA GLY A 45 6.40 -22.96 13.02
C GLY A 45 5.55 -24.21 12.72
N LEU A 46 4.36 -24.33 13.33
CA LEU A 46 3.44 -25.43 13.07
C LEU A 46 2.97 -25.36 11.61
N LYS A 47 3.00 -26.51 10.93
CA LYS A 47 2.59 -26.63 9.54
C LYS A 47 1.15 -27.12 9.48
N ASP A 48 0.24 -26.18 9.28
CA ASP A 48 -1.11 -26.46 8.83
C ASP A 48 -1.27 -26.07 7.35
N LYS A 49 -2.39 -26.48 6.73
CA LYS A 49 -2.66 -26.22 5.31
C LYS A 49 -2.60 -24.72 4.95
N SER A 50 -3.00 -23.83 5.86
CA SER A 50 -2.97 -22.39 5.62
C SER A 50 -1.54 -21.85 5.70
N ILE A 51 -0.75 -22.29 6.67
CA ILE A 51 0.67 -21.93 6.79
C ILE A 51 1.47 -22.46 5.60
N GLU A 52 1.24 -23.72 5.21
CA GLU A 52 1.87 -24.30 4.02
C GLU A 52 1.55 -23.51 2.77
N LYS A 53 0.30 -23.06 2.61
CA LYS A 53 -0.11 -22.21 1.49
C LYS A 53 0.60 -20.85 1.52
N ILE A 54 0.72 -20.22 2.69
CA ILE A 54 1.46 -18.96 2.85
C ILE A 54 2.93 -19.12 2.47
N LEU A 55 3.60 -20.18 2.97
CA LEU A 55 5.03 -20.40 2.73
C LEU A 55 5.34 -20.81 1.29
N SER A 56 4.47 -21.61 0.66
CA SER A 56 4.68 -22.11 -0.69
C SER A 56 4.33 -21.12 -1.80
N THR A 57 3.56 -20.06 -1.48
CA THR A 57 3.17 -19.07 -2.48
C THR A 57 4.29 -18.06 -2.68
N THR A 58 4.92 -18.11 -3.86
CA THR A 58 6.00 -17.20 -4.29
C THR A 58 5.57 -16.22 -5.38
N THR A 59 4.43 -16.48 -6.02
CA THR A 59 3.84 -15.63 -7.06
C THR A 59 2.48 -15.16 -6.60
N TYR A 60 2.25 -13.86 -6.65
CA TYR A 60 1.06 -13.22 -6.10
C TYR A 60 0.15 -12.69 -7.21
N ASN A 61 -1.16 -12.79 -7.02
CA ASN A 61 -2.07 -11.95 -7.80
C ASN A 61 -2.06 -10.56 -7.15
N LEU A 62 -1.52 -9.58 -7.89
CA LEU A 62 -1.33 -8.22 -7.42
C LEU A 62 -2.33 -7.24 -8.03
N GLU A 63 -3.33 -7.68 -8.80
CA GLU A 63 -4.23 -6.76 -9.53
C GLU A 63 -5.03 -5.86 -8.57
N ASP A 64 -5.69 -6.45 -7.58
CA ASP A 64 -6.42 -5.69 -6.55
C ASP A 64 -5.47 -4.87 -5.66
N LEU A 65 -4.32 -5.43 -5.29
CA LEU A 65 -3.31 -4.72 -4.48
C LEU A 65 -2.65 -3.57 -5.23
N SER A 66 -2.56 -3.65 -6.55
CA SER A 66 -2.04 -2.61 -7.42
C SER A 66 -2.90 -1.36 -7.35
N ILE A 67 -4.22 -1.50 -7.23
CA ILE A 67 -5.13 -0.37 -7.00
C ILE A 67 -4.91 0.22 -5.60
N PHE A 68 -4.74 -0.65 -4.59
CA PHE A 68 -4.45 -0.22 -3.22
C PHE A 68 -3.14 0.57 -3.13
N TYR A 69 -2.10 0.11 -3.82
CA TYR A 69 -0.82 0.81 -3.93
C TYR A 69 -0.98 2.19 -4.55
N ASP A 70 -1.73 2.31 -5.66
CA ASP A 70 -1.96 3.60 -6.30
C ASP A 70 -2.69 4.57 -5.36
N GLU A 71 -3.63 4.06 -4.56
CA GLU A 71 -4.33 4.85 -3.53
C GLU A 71 -3.35 5.34 -2.44
N LEU A 72 -2.45 4.48 -1.94
CA LEU A 72 -1.41 4.87 -0.98
C LEU A 72 -0.43 5.89 -1.56
N ALA A 73 0.01 5.68 -2.80
CA ALA A 73 0.88 6.61 -3.51
C ALA A 73 0.21 7.99 -3.67
N GLY A 74 -1.07 8.01 -4.01
CA GLY A 74 -1.89 9.23 -4.06
C GLY A 74 -2.00 9.92 -2.70
N PHE A 75 -2.21 9.17 -1.62
CA PHE A 75 -2.22 9.72 -0.26
C PHE A 75 -0.89 10.32 0.15
N TYR A 76 0.22 9.67 -0.22
CA TYR A 76 1.55 10.21 0.03
C TYR A 76 1.75 11.53 -0.70
N ARG A 77 1.46 11.59 -2.00
CA ARG A 77 1.57 12.84 -2.78
C ARG A 77 0.68 13.94 -2.23
N TYR A 78 -0.51 13.61 -1.73
CA TYR A 78 -1.39 14.59 -1.09
C TYR A 78 -0.77 15.15 0.20
N LYS A 79 -0.29 14.26 1.08
CA LYS A 79 0.28 14.61 2.38
C LYS A 79 1.59 15.40 2.27
N TYR A 80 2.43 15.09 1.28
CA TYR A 80 3.75 15.69 1.07
C TYR A 80 3.79 16.62 -0.15
N SER A 81 2.62 17.15 -0.57
CA SER A 81 2.46 17.95 -1.78
C SER A 81 3.29 19.24 -1.81
N SER A 82 3.70 19.76 -0.65
CA SER A 82 4.53 20.95 -0.51
C SER A 82 6.02 20.74 -0.85
N ASN A 83 6.51 19.50 -0.90
CA ASN A 83 7.95 19.21 -0.90
C ASN A 83 8.50 19.02 -2.32
N GLN A 84 7.97 19.75 -3.30
CA GLN A 84 8.47 19.67 -4.68
C GLN A 84 9.86 20.32 -4.76
N LEU A 85 10.87 19.54 -5.15
CA LEU A 85 12.24 20.01 -5.40
C LEU A 85 12.91 20.66 -4.18
N GLU A 86 12.85 19.99 -3.03
CA GLU A 86 13.68 20.36 -1.88
C GLU A 86 15.16 20.40 -2.29
N LEU A 87 15.87 21.50 -2.02
CA LEU A 87 17.30 21.62 -2.33
C LEU A 87 18.09 20.46 -1.73
N LEU A 88 18.64 19.61 -2.58
CA LEU A 88 19.50 18.50 -2.19
C LEU A 88 20.93 18.99 -2.11
N PHE A 89 21.47 19.05 -0.89
CA PHE A 89 22.85 19.47 -0.64
C PHE A 89 23.84 18.30 -0.70
N ASP A 90 23.35 17.07 -0.91
CA ASP A 90 24.14 15.84 -0.97
C ASP A 90 24.50 15.40 -2.40
N GLY A 91 24.07 16.16 -3.41
CA GLY A 91 24.36 15.88 -4.83
C GLY A 91 23.58 14.71 -5.42
N ARG A 92 22.61 14.14 -4.70
CA ARG A 92 21.75 13.06 -5.21
C ARG A 92 20.76 13.56 -6.25
N ASP A 93 20.35 12.67 -7.15
CA ASP A 93 19.26 12.95 -8.05
C ASP A 93 17.91 12.94 -7.30
N HIS A 94 17.01 13.87 -7.64
CA HIS A 94 15.70 13.96 -7.00
C HIS A 94 14.87 12.70 -7.19
N HIS A 95 15.00 12.01 -8.33
CA HIS A 95 14.29 10.78 -8.62
C HIS A 95 14.72 9.65 -7.67
N GLU A 96 16.02 9.47 -7.46
CA GLU A 96 16.56 8.49 -6.51
C GLU A 96 16.07 8.78 -5.09
N LYS A 97 16.11 10.05 -4.67
CA LYS A 97 15.56 10.44 -3.36
C LYS A 97 14.07 10.13 -3.25
N TYR A 98 13.27 10.45 -4.28
CA TYR A 98 11.84 10.14 -4.27
C TYR A 98 11.58 8.63 -4.20
N GLN A 99 12.40 7.83 -4.86
CA GLN A 99 12.34 6.37 -4.77
C GLN A 99 12.63 5.88 -3.34
N ASP A 100 13.70 6.36 -2.73
CA ASP A 100 14.10 6.03 -1.35
C ASP A 100 13.01 6.44 -0.34
N ASP A 101 12.60 7.71 -0.37
CA ASP A 101 11.62 8.28 0.56
C ASP A 101 10.27 7.57 0.47
N TRP A 102 9.83 7.26 -0.76
CA TRP A 102 8.58 6.53 -0.97
C TRP A 102 8.66 5.09 -0.47
N SER A 103 9.73 4.37 -0.81
CA SER A 103 9.93 2.98 -0.39
C SER A 103 9.97 2.86 1.12
N GLU A 104 10.72 3.75 1.78
CA GLU A 104 10.82 3.76 3.24
C GLU A 104 9.49 4.11 3.91
N THR A 105 8.78 5.12 3.38
CA THR A 105 7.49 5.52 3.92
C THR A 105 6.45 4.42 3.75
N LEU A 106 6.37 3.80 2.58
CA LEU A 106 5.45 2.70 2.34
C LEU A 106 5.77 1.53 3.28
N LYS A 107 7.03 1.13 3.42
CA LYS A 107 7.44 0.08 4.35
C LYS A 107 7.00 0.40 5.79
N LYS A 108 7.23 1.62 6.27
CA LYS A 108 6.77 2.08 7.59
C LYS A 108 5.25 1.96 7.73
N TRP A 109 4.50 2.38 6.71
CA TRP A 109 3.03 2.27 6.69
C TRP A 109 2.58 0.81 6.73
N ILE A 110 3.15 -0.08 5.92
CA ILE A 110 2.77 -1.50 5.90
C ILE A 110 3.04 -2.17 7.24
N ILE A 111 4.18 -1.90 7.88
CA ILE A 111 4.48 -2.41 9.22
C ILE A 111 3.46 -1.91 10.25
N GLU A 112 3.15 -0.61 10.20
CA GLU A 112 2.18 0.02 11.10
C GLU A 112 0.76 -0.52 10.89
N PHE A 113 0.34 -0.69 9.63
CA PHE A 113 -0.97 -1.24 9.29
C PHE A 113 -1.08 -2.70 9.70
N SER A 114 0.01 -3.46 9.60
CA SER A 114 0.13 -4.85 10.01
C SER A 114 -0.01 -5.07 11.53
N LYS A 115 -0.06 -4.01 12.34
CA LYS A 115 -0.54 -4.12 13.73
C LYS A 115 -2.01 -4.55 13.79
N SER A 116 -2.82 -4.16 12.80
CA SER A 116 -4.22 -4.60 12.67
C SER A 116 -4.32 -6.02 12.10
N LYS A 117 -4.98 -6.92 12.84
CA LYS A 117 -5.30 -8.27 12.36
C LYS A 117 -6.14 -8.25 11.08
N ASN A 118 -7.05 -7.28 10.95
CA ASN A 118 -7.91 -7.16 9.78
C ASN A 118 -7.11 -6.81 8.53
N PHE A 119 -6.10 -5.95 8.67
CA PHE A 119 -5.21 -5.59 7.57
C PHE A 119 -4.39 -6.80 7.10
N LEU A 120 -3.71 -7.50 8.02
CA LEU A 120 -2.93 -8.70 7.71
C LEU A 120 -3.77 -9.74 6.95
N LYS A 121 -4.95 -10.07 7.47
CA LYS A 121 -5.85 -11.03 6.84
C LYS A 121 -6.29 -10.59 5.46
N ALA A 122 -6.67 -9.33 5.29
CA ALA A 122 -7.17 -8.86 4.01
C ALA A 122 -6.08 -8.86 2.92
N ILE A 123 -4.83 -8.52 3.25
CA ILE A 123 -3.71 -8.65 2.29
C ILE A 123 -3.48 -10.13 1.92
N LEU A 124 -3.42 -11.04 2.89
CA LEU A 124 -3.23 -12.47 2.63
C LEU A 124 -4.39 -13.08 1.82
N GLU A 125 -5.62 -12.68 2.13
CA GLU A 125 -6.81 -13.13 1.40
C GLU A 125 -6.80 -12.65 -0.05
N THR A 126 -6.42 -11.39 -0.29
CA THR A 126 -6.33 -10.82 -1.64
C THR A 126 -5.16 -11.43 -2.44
N ALA A 127 -3.96 -11.56 -1.85
CA ALA A 127 -2.76 -11.95 -2.59
C ALA A 127 -2.54 -13.47 -2.69
N ILE A 128 -2.98 -14.25 -1.69
CA ILE A 128 -2.59 -15.66 -1.52
C ILE A 128 -3.79 -16.60 -1.57
N PHE A 129 -4.85 -16.32 -0.80
CA PHE A 129 -5.93 -17.30 -0.61
C PHE A 129 -7.05 -17.21 -1.64
N HIS A 130 -7.42 -16.02 -2.09
CA HIS A 130 -8.61 -15.82 -2.93
C HIS A 130 -8.40 -14.89 -4.13
N PRO A 131 -7.27 -14.99 -4.86
CA PRO A 131 -6.88 -14.01 -5.88
C PRO A 131 -7.96 -13.70 -6.92
N ASP A 132 -8.76 -14.68 -7.34
CA ASP A 132 -9.71 -14.52 -8.47
C ASP A 132 -11.18 -14.61 -8.04
N ASN A 133 -11.50 -14.40 -6.75
CA ASN A 133 -12.84 -14.61 -6.21
C ASN A 133 -13.50 -13.31 -5.70
N LYS A 134 -14.83 -13.28 -5.65
CA LYS A 134 -15.64 -12.24 -4.97
C LYS A 134 -15.19 -11.98 -3.53
N GLN A 135 -14.53 -12.96 -2.90
CA GLN A 135 -13.95 -12.82 -1.56
C GLN A 135 -12.74 -11.87 -1.55
N SER A 136 -11.88 -11.86 -2.58
CA SER A 136 -10.80 -10.87 -2.70
C SER A 136 -11.35 -9.46 -2.79
N GLN A 137 -12.40 -9.22 -3.60
CA GLN A 137 -13.00 -7.88 -3.70
C GLN A 137 -13.56 -7.37 -2.37
N ARG A 138 -14.10 -8.27 -1.53
CA ARG A 138 -14.55 -7.95 -0.17
C ARG A 138 -13.38 -7.69 0.78
N ALA A 139 -12.27 -8.43 0.65
CA ALA A 139 -11.04 -8.16 1.38
C ALA A 139 -10.44 -6.80 1.01
N TYR A 140 -10.34 -6.52 -0.28
CA TYR A 140 -9.94 -5.22 -0.82
C TYR A 140 -10.81 -4.07 -0.28
N SER A 141 -12.13 -4.25 -0.30
CA SER A 141 -13.06 -3.23 0.24
C SER A 141 -12.79 -2.92 1.73
N ARG A 142 -12.41 -3.93 2.53
CA ARG A 142 -12.01 -3.73 3.93
C ARG A 142 -10.68 -2.97 4.05
N LEU A 143 -9.70 -3.26 3.19
CA LEU A 143 -8.44 -2.51 3.14
C LEU A 143 -8.68 -1.03 2.85
N LYS A 144 -9.54 -0.74 1.87
CA LYS A 144 -9.89 0.62 1.48
C LYS A 144 -10.58 1.41 2.58
N ASN A 145 -11.51 0.78 3.30
CA ASN A 145 -12.16 1.43 4.44
C ASN A 145 -11.14 1.69 5.57
N TYR A 146 -10.29 0.70 5.86
CA TYR A 146 -9.25 0.83 6.88
C TYR A 146 -8.30 2.00 6.61
N ILE A 147 -7.78 2.15 5.39
CA ILE A 147 -6.89 3.28 5.07
C ILE A 147 -7.64 4.62 5.13
N SER A 148 -8.90 4.65 4.69
CA SER A 148 -9.68 5.89 4.70
C SER A 148 -9.87 6.40 6.12
N ASP A 149 -10.20 5.49 7.05
CA ASP A 149 -10.36 5.80 8.47
C ASP A 149 -9.02 6.18 9.11
N ARG A 150 -7.93 5.45 8.80
CA ARG A 150 -6.58 5.71 9.35
C ARG A 150 -6.01 7.06 8.92
N PHE A 151 -6.24 7.48 7.67
CA PHE A 151 -5.77 8.76 7.16
C PHE A 151 -6.78 9.90 7.35
N GLY A 152 -8.02 9.60 7.74
CA GLY A 152 -9.11 10.59 7.88
C GLY A 152 -9.56 11.18 6.54
N ILE A 153 -9.35 10.46 5.45
CA ILE A 153 -9.49 10.98 4.08
C ILE A 153 -10.10 9.91 3.18
N LYS A 154 -11.02 10.28 2.29
CA LYS A 154 -11.66 9.37 1.32
C LYS A 154 -11.27 9.69 -0.11
N ILE A 155 -11.04 8.64 -0.92
CA ILE A 155 -10.81 8.75 -2.37
C ILE A 155 -12.12 8.47 -3.12
N TYR A 156 -12.70 9.52 -3.70
CA TYR A 156 -13.84 9.43 -4.61
C TYR A 156 -13.40 9.41 -6.07
N LYS A 157 -14.07 8.60 -6.91
CA LYS A 157 -13.74 8.47 -8.34
C LYS A 157 -13.79 9.80 -9.10
N HIS A 158 -14.76 10.67 -8.76
CA HIS A 158 -14.98 11.95 -9.45
C HIS A 158 -14.44 13.18 -8.70
N LYS A 159 -14.24 13.06 -7.37
CA LYS A 159 -13.81 14.19 -6.52
C LYS A 159 -12.36 14.09 -6.06
N GLY A 160 -11.71 12.95 -6.30
CA GLY A 160 -10.37 12.70 -5.79
C GLY A 160 -10.34 12.51 -4.28
N ILE A 161 -9.23 12.91 -3.67
CA ILE A 161 -8.98 12.88 -2.23
C ILE A 161 -9.77 14.01 -1.55
N VAL A 162 -10.66 13.65 -0.61
CA VAL A 162 -11.49 14.59 0.16
C VAL A 162 -11.33 14.30 1.66
N PRO A 163 -11.02 15.30 2.50
CA PRO A 163 -10.96 15.11 3.95
C PRO A 163 -12.34 14.68 4.48
N MET A 164 -12.36 13.72 5.40
CA MET A 164 -13.61 13.32 6.04
C MET A 164 -14.07 14.45 6.96
N LYS A 165 -15.24 15.03 6.68
CA LYS A 165 -15.89 15.94 7.63
C LYS A 165 -16.25 15.12 8.87
N ILE A 166 -15.56 15.37 9.97
CA ILE A 166 -16.04 14.95 11.29
C ILE A 166 -17.32 15.75 11.50
N ALA A 167 -18.46 15.05 11.60
CA ALA A 167 -19.68 15.69 12.10
C ALA A 167 -19.41 16.04 13.56
N ASN A 168 -19.19 17.33 13.83
CA ASN A 168 -19.24 17.87 15.18
C ASN A 168 -20.68 17.84 15.68
#